data_AF-A0A392SA98-F1
#
_entry.id   AF-A0A392SA98-F1
#
_cell.length_a   1.000
_cell.length_b   1.000
_cell.length_c   1.000
_cell.angle_alpha   90.00
_cell.angle_beta   90.00
_cell.angle_gamma   90.00
#
_symmetry.space_group_name_H-M   'P 1'
#
loop_
_entity.id
_entity.type
_entity.pdbx_description
1 polymer ?
#
loop_
_entity_poly.entity_id
_entity_poly.type
_entity_poly.pdbx_seq_one_letter_code
_entity_poly.pdbx_strand_id
1 'polypeptide(L)'
;MFNVKNLFQDQGWLGYFDILNGPVYTKLVKDLWKRCDIFTQEDADKEYNNKVAENPENNRGKSRTELGLREFTETEIRSGCTGYEVTITQT
;
A
#
# COMPACT_ATOMS: atom_id res chain seq x y z
N MET A 1 25.38 11.90 23.10
CA MET A 1 24.03 11.43 22.68
C MET A 1 23.30 12.63 22.09
N PHE A 2 23.07 12.67 20.79
CA PHE A 2 22.40 13.80 20.14
C PHE A 2 20.98 13.91 20.69
N ASN A 3 20.65 15.03 21.33
CA ASN A 3 19.31 15.28 21.81
C ASN A 3 18.46 15.82 20.67
N VAL A 4 18.05 14.90 19.80
CA VAL A 4 17.27 15.13 18.59
C VAL A 4 15.99 15.92 18.89
N LYS A 5 15.43 15.75 20.09
CA LYS A 5 14.21 16.44 20.52
C LYS A 5 14.42 17.96 20.63
N ASN A 6 15.56 18.41 21.16
CA ASN A 6 15.86 19.84 21.31
C ASN A 6 16.03 20.52 19.94
N LEU A 7 16.62 19.84 18.96
CA LEU A 7 16.80 20.38 17.61
C LEU A 7 15.47 20.70 16.92
N PHE A 8 14.46 19.84 17.08
CA PHE A 8 13.13 20.09 16.52
C PHE A 8 12.32 21.10 17.32
N GLN A 9 12.56 21.17 18.63
CA GLN A 9 11.93 22.13 19.52
C GLN A 9 12.41 23.56 19.25
N ASP A 10 13.71 23.76 19.08
CA ASP A 10 14.31 25.08 18.78
C ASP A 10 13.93 25.59 17.38
N GLN A 11 13.61 24.68 16.45
CA GLN A 11 13.13 25.01 15.11
C GLN A 11 11.61 25.28 15.05
N GLY A 12 10.89 25.13 16.16
CA GLY A 12 9.43 25.37 16.22
C GLY A 12 8.58 24.27 15.58
N TRP A 13 9.14 23.08 15.33
CA TRP A 13 8.44 21.97 14.64
C TRP A 13 7.47 21.21 15.54
N LEU A 14 7.46 21.47 16.84
CA LEU A 14 6.56 20.77 17.78
C LEU A 14 5.08 20.96 17.42
N GLY A 15 4.67 22.16 17.00
CA GLY A 15 3.30 22.40 16.56
C GLY A 15 2.93 21.63 15.27
N TYR A 16 3.90 21.42 14.39
CA TYR A 16 3.72 20.58 13.19
C TYR A 16 3.54 19.10 13.56
N PHE A 17 4.30 18.60 14.54
CA PHE A 17 4.11 17.26 15.08
C PHE A 17 2.79 17.11 15.86
N ASP A 18 2.33 18.14 16.55
CA ASP A 18 1.02 18.13 17.23
C ASP A 18 -0.15 18.11 16.22
N ILE A 19 -0.03 18.82 15.09
CA ILE A 19 -1.02 18.77 14.01
C ILE A 19 -1.00 17.41 13.31
N LEU A 20 0.19 16.88 13.02
CA LEU A 20 0.37 15.54 12.48
C LEU A 20 -0.27 14.51 13.41
N ASN A 21 0.15 14.43 14.67
CA ASN A 21 -0.37 13.48 15.66
C ASN A 21 -1.82 13.76 16.11
N GLY A 22 -2.35 14.94 15.77
CA GLY A 22 -3.72 15.35 16.05
C GLY A 22 -4.72 14.86 15.00
N PRO A 23 -5.71 15.70 14.62
CA PRO A 23 -6.82 15.28 13.76
C PRO A 23 -6.39 14.86 12.35
N VAL A 24 -5.17 15.20 11.92
CA VAL A 24 -4.67 14.86 10.58
C VAL A 24 -4.28 13.39 10.49
N TYR A 25 -3.46 12.84 11.41
CA TYR A 25 -3.11 11.42 11.40
C TYR A 25 -4.34 10.53 11.60
N THR A 26 -5.22 10.88 12.54
CA THR A 26 -6.43 10.09 12.76
C THR A 26 -7.39 10.11 11.56
N LYS A 27 -7.48 11.24 10.84
CA LYS A 27 -8.29 11.32 9.61
C LYS A 27 -7.65 10.60 8.44
N LEU A 28 -6.33 10.74 8.25
CA LEU A 28 -5.59 10.01 7.23
C LEU A 28 -5.65 8.50 7.46
N VAL A 29 -5.45 8.03 8.69
CA VAL A 29 -5.56 6.61 9.04
C VAL A 29 -6.99 6.12 8.81
N LYS A 30 -8.03 6.88 9.20
CA LYS A 30 -9.42 6.50 8.91
C LYS A 30 -9.72 6.46 7.42
N ASP A 31 -9.24 7.43 6.65
CA ASP A 31 -9.47 7.50 5.20
C ASP A 31 -8.65 6.42 4.47
N LEU A 32 -7.46 6.08 4.96
CA LEU A 32 -6.65 4.94 4.52
C LEU A 32 -7.42 3.63 4.77
N TRP A 33 -7.89 3.39 6.00
CA TRP A 33 -8.63 2.18 6.36
C TRP A 33 -9.96 2.03 5.61
N LYS A 34 -10.64 3.13 5.29
CA LYS A 34 -11.86 3.11 4.48
C LYS A 34 -11.62 2.82 3.00
N ARG A 35 -10.39 3.05 2.52
CA ARG A 35 -10.01 2.98 1.10
C ARG A 35 -8.90 1.97 0.86
N CYS A 36 -8.62 1.12 1.83
CA CYS A 36 -7.66 0.05 1.68
C CYS A 36 -8.42 -1.23 1.40
N ASP A 37 -8.06 -1.88 0.29
CA ASP A 37 -8.53 -3.20 -0.03
C ASP A 37 -7.43 -4.19 0.37
N ILE A 38 -7.83 -5.27 1.04
CA ILE A 38 -6.94 -6.37 1.36
C ILE A 38 -6.86 -7.21 0.10
N PHE A 39 -5.67 -7.24 -0.52
CA PHE A 39 -5.39 -8.07 -1.68
C PHE A 39 -4.84 -9.41 -1.21
N THR A 40 -5.64 -10.46 -1.38
CA THR A 40 -5.32 -11.81 -0.93
C THR A 40 -4.78 -12.68 -2.07
N GLN A 41 -4.30 -13.89 -1.74
CA GLN A 41 -3.93 -14.89 -2.74
C GLN A 41 -5.11 -15.20 -3.67
N GLU A 42 -6.34 -15.24 -3.16
CA GLU A 42 -7.53 -15.52 -3.97
C GLU A 42 -7.78 -14.41 -5.00
N ASP A 43 -7.56 -13.15 -4.62
CA ASP A 43 -7.62 -12.01 -5.55
C ASP A 43 -6.52 -12.09 -6.61
N ALA A 44 -5.31 -12.49 -6.22
CA ALA A 44 -4.20 -12.74 -7.14
C ALA A 44 -4.57 -13.84 -8.14
N ASP A 45 -5.06 -14.98 -7.68
CA ASP A 45 -5.44 -16.11 -8.52
C ASP A 45 -6.59 -15.74 -9.47
N LYS A 46 -7.56 -14.96 -8.99
CA LYS A 46 -8.65 -14.42 -9.82
C LYS A 46 -8.14 -13.48 -10.89
N GLU A 47 -7.24 -12.56 -10.57
CA GLU A 47 -6.61 -11.65 -11.52
C GLU A 47 -5.83 -12.42 -12.60
N TYR A 48 -5.06 -13.43 -12.19
CA TYR A 48 -4.35 -14.32 -13.11
C TYR A 48 -5.31 -15.07 -14.04
N ASN A 49 -6.35 -15.70 -13.48
CA ASN A 49 -7.33 -16.45 -14.26
C ASN A 49 -8.07 -15.57 -15.26
N ASN A 50 -8.41 -14.34 -14.87
CA ASN A 50 -9.01 -13.35 -15.78
C ASN A 50 -8.05 -13.01 -16.94
N LYS A 51 -6.75 -12.80 -16.63
CA LYS A 51 -5.73 -12.50 -17.64
C LYS A 51 -5.48 -13.66 -18.60
N VAL A 52 -5.51 -14.89 -18.09
CA VAL A 52 -5.46 -16.10 -18.94
C VAL A 52 -6.71 -16.20 -19.80
N ALA A 53 -7.90 -15.93 -19.25
CA ALA A 53 -9.16 -15.99 -19.97
C ALA A 53 -9.27 -14.94 -21.10
N GLU A 54 -8.60 -13.79 -21.00
CA GLU A 54 -8.55 -12.78 -22.07
C GLU A 54 -7.92 -13.30 -23.37
N ASN A 55 -6.92 -14.18 -23.27
CA ASN A 55 -6.29 -14.80 -24.45
C ASN A 55 -5.72 -16.18 -24.08
N PRO A 56 -6.56 -17.22 -24.00
CA PRO A 56 -6.16 -18.53 -23.50
C PRO A 56 -5.04 -19.18 -24.33
N GLU A 57 -5.05 -18.98 -25.64
CA GLU A 57 -4.06 -19.56 -26.56
C GLU A 57 -2.64 -19.02 -26.29
N ASN A 58 -2.52 -17.73 -25.98
CA ASN A 58 -1.22 -17.09 -25.78
C ASN A 58 -0.84 -16.98 -24.30
N ASN A 59 -1.79 -16.97 -23.37
CA ASN A 59 -1.54 -16.68 -21.96
C ASN A 59 -1.46 -17.94 -21.09
N ARG A 60 -1.95 -19.08 -21.58
CA ARG A 60 -1.92 -20.33 -20.82
C ARG A 60 -0.48 -20.80 -20.59
N GLY A 61 -0.15 -21.13 -19.34
CA GLY A 61 1.15 -21.64 -18.94
C GLY A 61 2.22 -20.57 -18.69
N LYS A 62 1.91 -19.29 -18.91
CA LYS A 62 2.79 -18.17 -18.55
C LYS A 62 2.72 -17.89 -17.05
N SER A 63 3.82 -17.43 -16.47
CA SER A 63 3.85 -16.92 -15.09
C SER A 63 3.09 -15.59 -14.97
N ARG A 64 2.81 -15.16 -13.74
CA ARG A 64 2.20 -13.84 -13.46
C ARG A 64 3.04 -12.71 -14.06
N THR A 65 4.34 -12.75 -13.83
CA THR A 65 5.31 -11.79 -14.40
C THR A 65 5.32 -11.77 -15.92
N GLU A 66 5.24 -12.92 -16.58
CA GLU A 66 5.15 -13.01 -18.04
C GLU A 66 3.83 -12.45 -18.59
N LEU A 67 2.77 -12.44 -17.78
CA LEU A 67 1.49 -11.81 -18.08
C LEU A 67 1.45 -10.30 -17.73
N GLY A 68 2.56 -9.75 -17.25
CA GLY A 68 2.66 -8.35 -16.81
C GLY A 68 1.96 -8.07 -15.48
N LEU A 69 1.61 -9.11 -14.72
CA LEU A 69 1.02 -8.99 -13.39
C LEU A 69 2.11 -8.94 -12.32
N ARG A 70 1.83 -8.25 -11.22
CA ARG A 70 2.72 -8.24 -10.04
C ARG A 70 2.78 -9.64 -9.43
N GLU A 71 3.97 -10.08 -9.05
CA GLU A 71 4.12 -11.28 -8.23
C GLU A 71 3.37 -11.09 -6.91
N PHE A 72 2.69 -12.14 -6.45
CA PHE A 72 2.07 -12.15 -5.14
C PHE A 72 2.99 -12.92 -4.19
N THR A 73 3.54 -12.24 -3.20
CA THR A 73 4.44 -12.85 -2.20
C THR A 73 3.74 -13.05 -0.86
N GLU A 74 2.82 -12.15 -0.52
CA GLU A 74 2.07 -12.14 0.73
C GLU A 74 0.78 -11.34 0.58
N THR A 75 -0.11 -11.44 1.56
CA THR A 75 -1.32 -10.61 1.61
C THR A 75 -0.93 -9.13 1.77
N GLU A 76 -1.33 -8.31 0.81
CA GLU A 76 -0.99 -6.89 0.78
C GLU A 76 -2.21 -6.04 1.09
N ILE A 77 -2.03 -4.97 1.85
CA ILE A 77 -3.02 -3.90 1.93
C ILE A 77 -2.71 -2.93 0.80
N ARG A 78 -3.58 -2.89 -0.22
CA ARG A 78 -3.47 -1.93 -1.33
C ARG A 78 -4.36 -0.73 -1.01
N SER A 79 -3.76 0.44 -0.83
CA SER A 79 -4.52 1.67 -0.66
C SER A 79 -4.20 2.68 -1.75
N GLY A 80 -5.22 3.08 -2.50
CA GLY A 80 -5.18 4.18 -3.46
C GLY A 80 -5.51 5.53 -2.82
N CYS A 81 -4.97 5.81 -1.64
CA CYS A 81 -5.20 7.11 -1.00
C CYS A 81 -4.42 8.16 -1.78
N THR A 82 -5.11 9.19 -2.30
CA THR A 82 -4.52 10.35 -3.02
C THR A 82 -3.85 10.10 -4.38
N GLY A 83 -4.12 8.98 -5.06
CA GLY A 83 -3.57 8.70 -6.40
C GLY A 83 -2.15 8.13 -6.41
N TYR A 84 -1.63 7.74 -5.23
CA TYR A 84 -0.39 6.99 -5.08
C TYR A 84 -0.71 5.56 -4.63
N GLU A 85 -0.15 4.56 -5.31
CA GLU A 85 -0.27 3.15 -4.91
C GLU A 85 0.71 2.89 -3.77
N VAL A 86 0.19 2.54 -2.58
CA VAL A 86 1.00 2.17 -1.42
C VAL A 86 0.74 0.70 -1.08
N THR A 87 1.82 -0.09 -1.00
CA THR A 87 1.81 -1.49 -0.55
C THR A 87 2.47 -1.58 0.83
N ILE A 88 1.79 -2.18 1.80
CA ILE A 88 2.31 -2.45 3.15
C ILE A 88 2.43 -3.96 3.33
N THR A 89 3.62 -4.43 3.70
CA THR A 89 3.95 -5.83 3.98
C THR A 89 4.37 -6.03 5.45
N GLN A 90 4.32 -7.26 5.96
CA GLN A 90 4.73 -7.58 7.33
C GLN A 90 6.09 -8.31 7.31
N THR A 91 7.16 -7.63 7.73
CA THR A 91 8.49 -8.24 7.99
C THR A 91 8.55 -8.97 9.31
#